data_AF-A0A7C4Q661-F1
#
_entry.id   AF-A0A7C4Q661-F1
#
_cell.length_a   1.000
_cell.length_b   1.000
_cell.length_c   1.000
_cell.angle_alpha   90.00
_cell.angle_beta   90.00
_cell.angle_gamma   90.00
#
_symmetry.space_group_name_H-M   'P 1'
#
loop_
_entity.id
_entity.type
_entity.pdbx_description
1 polymer ?
#
loop_
_entity_poly.entity_id
_entity_poly.type
_entity_poly.pdbx_seq_one_letter_code
_entity_poly.pdbx_strand_id
1 'polypeptide(L)'
;MKQLRILLIHADYIEYAPLQPAIKEPEKIENIGKYERIEECLVAFCSIEKIDEKNPEEIVKLTSEAIIEHVKMIKADRIVIYPYAHLSSDLASPKNA
;
A
#
# COMPACT_ATOMS: atom_id res chain seq x y z
N MET A 1 -20.76 3.79 -1.19
CA MET A 1 -19.68 4.80 -1.09
C MET A 1 -18.41 4.02 -0.83
N LYS A 2 -17.51 3.89 -1.82
CA LYS A 2 -16.25 3.13 -1.68
C LYS A 2 -15.16 4.08 -1.24
N GLN A 3 -14.22 3.73 -0.35
CA GLN A 3 -13.05 4.60 -0.26
C GLN A 3 -11.75 4.04 0.34
N LEU A 4 -11.09 3.13 -0.37
CA LEU A 4 -9.64 3.06 -0.32
C LEU A 4 -9.03 4.18 -1.18
N ARG A 5 -8.01 4.88 -0.69
CA ARG A 5 -7.20 5.81 -1.51
C ARG A 5 -5.92 5.13 -1.96
N ILE A 6 -5.75 5.03 -3.28
CA ILE A 6 -4.51 4.52 -3.87
C ILE A 6 -3.87 5.55 -4.79
N LEU A 7 -2.54 5.63 -4.73
CA LEU A 7 -1.70 6.32 -5.69
C LEU A 7 -0.79 5.31 -6.35
N LEU A 8 -0.88 5.18 -7.68
CA LEU A 8 -0.09 4.26 -8.47
C LEU A 8 1.04 4.99 -9.17
N ILE A 9 2.29 4.57 -8.93
CA ILE A 9 3.49 5.13 -9.56
C ILE A 9 4.24 4.01 -10.28
N HIS A 10 4.34 4.09 -11.60
CA HIS A 10 5.25 3.25 -12.37
C HIS A 10 6.66 3.83 -12.25
N ALA A 11 7.59 3.05 -11.69
CA ALA A 11 8.92 3.53 -11.34
C ALA A 11 10.00 2.56 -11.81
N ASP A 12 11.12 3.11 -12.27
CA ASP A 12 12.34 2.36 -12.52
C ASP A 12 12.76 1.60 -11.26
N TYR A 13 12.62 2.22 -10.09
CA TYR A 13 12.76 1.54 -8.80
C TYR A 13 12.05 2.27 -7.67
N ILE A 14 11.81 1.53 -6.59
CA ILE A 14 11.60 2.07 -5.25
C ILE A 14 12.64 1.49 -4.31
N GLU A 15 13.13 2.32 -3.39
CA GLU A 15 14.03 1.91 -2.32
C GLU A 15 13.50 2.46 -0.99
N TYR A 16 13.46 1.61 0.03
CA TYR A 16 13.01 1.99 1.37
C TYR A 16 13.80 1.28 2.46
N ALA A 17 13.80 1.87 3.66
CA ALA A 17 14.33 1.26 4.87
C ALA A 17 13.39 1.57 6.05
N PRO A 18 12.93 0.57 6.82
CA PRO A 18 12.17 0.83 8.04
C PRO A 18 13.07 1.51 9.08
N LEU A 19 12.65 2.67 9.59
CA LEU A 19 13.48 3.47 10.52
C LEU A 19 12.99 3.38 11.97
N GLN A 20 11.89 4.06 12.26
CA GLN A 20 11.31 4.14 13.60
C GLN A 20 9.83 3.74 13.56
N PRO A 21 9.29 3.14 14.63
CA PRO A 21 7.86 2.85 14.74
C PRO A 21 7.00 4.11 14.57
N ALA A 22 6.01 4.05 13.66
CA ALA A 22 5.02 5.12 13.50
C ALA A 22 3.82 4.97 14.48
N ILE A 23 3.62 3.78 15.03
CA ILE A 23 2.54 3.46 15.98
C ILE A 23 3.09 2.73 17.21
N LYS A 24 2.30 2.66 18.28
CA LYS A 24 2.71 2.04 19.56
C LYS A 24 3.03 0.55 19.43
N GLU A 25 2.25 -0.15 18.60
CA GLU A 25 2.35 -1.59 18.37
C GLU A 25 2.52 -1.84 16.86
N PRO A 26 3.71 -1.59 16.29
CA PRO A 26 3.97 -1.86 14.88
C PRO A 26 4.05 -3.37 14.63
N GLU A 27 3.94 -3.76 13.35
CA GLU A 27 4.34 -5.10 12.92
C GLU A 27 5.81 -5.37 13.33
N LYS A 28 6.07 -6.60 13.79
CA LYS A 28 7.43 -7.03 14.13
C LYS A 28 8.20 -7.35 12.86
N ILE A 29 9.30 -6.65 12.64
CA ILE A 29 10.17 -6.82 11.48
C ILE A 29 11.62 -7.00 11.91
N GLU A 30 12.39 -7.78 11.16
CA GLU A 30 13.80 -8.10 11.47
C GLU A 30 14.80 -7.19 10.73
N ASN A 31 14.33 -6.38 9.79
CA ASN A 31 15.13 -5.63 8.82
C ASN A 31 15.16 -4.11 9.11
N ILE A 32 15.02 -3.70 10.37
CA ILE A 32 15.12 -2.27 10.74
C ILE A 32 16.47 -1.70 10.29
N GLY A 33 16.42 -0.57 9.57
CA GLY A 33 17.57 0.14 9.02
C GLY A 33 18.20 -0.50 7.78
N LYS A 34 17.70 -1.66 7.32
CA LYS A 34 18.18 -2.28 6.08
C LYS A 34 17.40 -1.74 4.89
N TYR A 35 18.15 -1.32 3.87
CA TYR A 35 17.56 -0.89 2.61
C TYR A 35 17.09 -2.11 1.81
N GLU A 36 15.91 -1.97 1.24
CA GLU A 36 15.35 -2.88 0.25
C GLU A 36 15.04 -2.08 -1.01
N ARG A 37 15.44 -2.62 -2.15
CA ARG A 37 15.29 -1.99 -3.46
C ARG A 37 14.59 -2.94 -4.42
N ILE A 38 13.55 -2.44 -5.09
CA ILE A 38 12.77 -3.19 -6.06
C ILE A 38 12.80 -2.41 -7.38
N GLU A 39 13.36 -3.03 -8.41
CA GLU A 39 13.44 -2.48 -9.78
C GLU A 39 12.16 -2.79 -10.59
N GLU A 40 11.88 -1.99 -11.62
CA GLU A 40 10.85 -2.17 -12.64
C GLU A 40 9.48 -2.54 -12.05
N CYS A 41 8.89 -1.61 -11.30
CA CYS A 41 7.71 -1.89 -10.49
C CYS A 41 6.61 -0.84 -10.59
N LEU A 42 5.38 -1.29 -10.37
CA LEU A 42 4.27 -0.42 -10.00
C LEU A 42 4.18 -0.35 -8.49
N VAL A 43 4.45 0.83 -7.92
CA VAL A 43 4.23 1.10 -6.50
C VAL A 43 2.79 1.55 -6.29
N ALA A 44 2.05 0.80 -5.48
CA ALA A 44 0.72 1.15 -5.02
C ALA A 44 0.80 1.67 -3.58
N PHE A 45 0.80 2.99 -3.43
CA PHE A 45 0.68 3.63 -2.13
C PHE A 45 -0.78 3.59 -1.68
N CYS A 46 -1.06 2.95 -0.54
CA CYS A 46 -2.41 2.68 -0.06
C CYS A 46 -2.71 3.38 1.28
N SER A 47 -3.84 4.09 1.37
CA SER A 47 -4.47 4.49 2.65
C SER A 47 -5.84 3.82 2.77
N ILE A 48 -6.02 3.02 3.83
CA ILE A 48 -7.33 2.44 4.20
C ILE A 48 -8.12 3.45 5.02
N GLU A 49 -9.36 3.70 4.60
CA GLU A 49 -10.24 4.63 5.29
C GLU A 49 -11.21 3.92 6.23
N LYS A 50 -11.74 4.66 7.20
CA LYS A 50 -12.64 4.15 8.23
C LYS A 50 -13.89 3.47 7.67
N ILE A 51 -14.37 3.92 6.50
CA ILE A 51 -15.53 3.35 5.84
C ILE A 51 -15.26 1.93 5.31
N ASP A 52 -14.01 1.63 4.95
CA ASP A 52 -13.60 0.35 4.35
C ASP A 52 -13.68 -0.79 5.36
N GLU A 53 -13.58 -0.49 6.66
CA GLU A 53 -13.74 -1.48 7.74
C GLU A 53 -15.10 -2.19 7.72
N LYS A 54 -16.11 -1.60 7.06
CA LYS A 54 -17.45 -2.19 6.93
C LYS A 54 -17.48 -3.42 6.02
N ASN A 55 -16.62 -3.49 5.02
CA ASN A 55 -16.55 -4.62 4.10
C ASN A 55 -15.12 -4.82 3.53
N PRO A 56 -14.17 -5.29 4.35
CA PRO A 56 -12.76 -5.40 3.95
C PRO A 56 -12.56 -6.30 2.72
N GLU A 57 -13.31 -7.41 2.64
CA GLU A 57 -13.22 -8.37 1.54
C GLU A 57 -13.56 -7.74 0.18
N GLU A 58 -14.61 -6.92 0.13
CA GLU A 58 -15.01 -6.21 -1.08
C GLU A 58 -13.95 -5.18 -1.49
N ILE A 59 -13.39 -4.44 -0.52
CA ILE A 59 -12.37 -3.43 -0.79
C ILE A 59 -11.07 -4.06 -1.30
N VAL A 60 -10.63 -5.16 -0.70
CA VAL A 60 -9.45 -5.92 -1.16
C VAL A 60 -9.66 -6.44 -2.58
N LYS A 61 -10.83 -7.03 -2.87
CA LYS A 61 -11.15 -7.54 -4.21
C LYS A 61 -11.10 -6.44 -5.26
N LEU A 62 -11.82 -5.34 -5.05
CA LEU A 62 -11.90 -4.25 -6.02
C LEU A 62 -10.55 -3.57 -6.24
N THR A 63 -9.76 -3.41 -5.18
CA THR A 63 -8.44 -2.77 -5.25
C THR A 63 -7.45 -3.66 -5.99
N SER A 64 -7.41 -4.95 -5.66
CA SER A 64 -6.53 -5.90 -6.35
C SER A 64 -6.88 -6.00 -7.84
N GLU A 65 -8.16 -6.04 -8.21
CA GLU A 65 -8.60 -5.98 -9.61
C GLU A 65 -8.09 -4.72 -10.32
N ALA A 66 -8.25 -3.54 -9.70
CA ALA A 66 -7.81 -2.26 -10.28
C ALA A 66 -6.29 -2.15 -10.44
N ILE A 67 -5.52 -2.64 -9.46
CA ILE A 67 -4.04 -2.68 -9.52
C ILE A 67 -3.60 -3.63 -10.63
N ILE A 68 -4.15 -4.85 -10.69
CA ILE A 68 -3.81 -5.86 -11.70
C ILE A 68 -4.13 -5.35 -13.12
N GLU A 69 -5.24 -4.66 -13.30
CA GLU A 69 -5.59 -4.02 -14.58
C GLU A 69 -4.51 -3.01 -15.01
N HIS A 70 -4.09 -2.11 -14.11
CA HIS A 70 -3.05 -1.13 -14.39
C HIS A 70 -1.70 -1.76 -14.73
N VAL A 71 -1.28 -2.77 -13.95
CA VAL A 71 -0.03 -3.51 -14.17
C VAL A 71 0.00 -4.13 -15.55
N LYS A 72 -1.11 -4.72 -16.01
CA LYS A 72 -1.22 -5.29 -17.37
C LYS A 72 -1.12 -4.22 -18.45
N MET A 73 -1.67 -3.03 -18.24
CA MET A 73 -1.62 -1.92 -19.21
C MET A 73 -0.19 -1.38 -19.39
N ILE A 74 0.52 -1.16 -18.30
CA ILE A 74 1.88 -0.59 -18.32
C ILE A 74 2.98 -1.66 -18.47
N LYS A 75 2.60 -2.95 -18.35
CA LYS A 75 3.48 -4.11 -18.42
C LYS A 75 4.58 -4.08 -17.34
N ALA A 76 4.22 -3.67 -16.12
CA ALA A 76 5.13 -3.74 -14.98
C ALA A 76 5.31 -5.21 -14.56
N ASP A 77 6.55 -5.62 -14.28
CA ASP A 77 6.87 -6.99 -13.87
C ASP A 77 6.62 -7.24 -12.38
N ARG A 78 6.66 -6.17 -11.58
CA ARG A 78 6.53 -6.22 -10.12
C ARG A 78 5.50 -5.23 -9.61
N ILE A 79 4.88 -5.59 -8.49
CA ILE A 79 3.94 -4.73 -7.77
C ILE A 79 4.47 -4.57 -6.35
N VAL A 80 4.56 -3.34 -5.87
CA VAL A 80 4.91 -3.02 -4.48
C VAL A 80 3.68 -2.45 -3.81
N ILE A 81 3.15 -3.13 -2.80
CA ILE A 81 2.08 -2.59 -1.95
C ILE A 81 2.74 -1.82 -0.81
N TYR A 82 2.51 -0.51 -0.75
CA TYR A 82 3.19 0.38 0.19
C TYR A 82 2.19 1.08 1.11
N PRO A 83 2.14 0.74 2.42
CA PRO A 83 1.28 1.45 3.38
C PRO A 83 1.64 2.94 3.47
N TYR A 84 0.67 3.82 3.20
CA TYR A 84 0.92 5.26 3.12
C TYR A 84 -0.28 6.05 3.62
N ALA A 85 -0.32 6.37 4.91
CA ALA A 85 -1.46 6.99 5.60
C ALA A 85 -1.80 8.43 5.17
N HIS A 86 -0.97 9.08 4.34
CA HIS A 86 -1.12 10.50 4.00
C HIS A 86 -2.09 10.78 2.84
N LEU A 87 -2.66 9.76 2.19
CA LEU A 87 -3.63 9.96 1.11
C LEU A 87 -5.05 10.22 1.62
N SER A 88 -5.28 10.02 2.92
CA SER A 88 -6.58 10.25 3.55
C SER A 88 -6.46 10.91 4.92
N SER A 89 -7.52 11.62 5.32
CA SER A 89 -7.70 12.20 6.64
C SER A 89 -8.64 11.40 7.55
N ASP A 90 -9.32 10.36 7.04
CA ASP A 90 -10.29 9.53 7.79
C ASP A 90 -9.87 8.06 7.75
N LEU A 91 -8.77 7.75 8.44
CA LEU A 91 -8.09 6.46 8.38
C LEU A 91 -8.82 5.36 9.16
N ALA A 92 -8.73 4.13 8.67
CA ALA A 92 -9.07 2.94 9.43
C ALA A 92 -8.14 2.77 10.65
N SER A 93 -8.56 1.94 11.60
CA SER A 93 -7.72 1.54 12.72
C SER A 93 -6.53 0.71 12.24
N PRO A 94 -5.36 0.77 12.92
CA PRO A 94 -4.18 0.01 12.51
C PRO A 94 -4.37 -1.51 12.39
N LYS A 95 -5.39 -2.07 13.05
CA LYS A 95 -5.74 -3.50 12.97
C LYS A 95 -6.47 -3.86 11.67
N ASN A 96 -7.22 -2.92 11.11
CA ASN A 96 -8.05 -3.11 9.91
C ASN A 96 -7.47 -2.44 8.66
N ALA A 97 -6.35 -1.71 8.81
CA ALA A 97 -5.62 -1.06 7.73
C ALA A 97 -4.63 -2.00 7.03
#